data_AF-A0A3D3XB28-F1
#
_entry.id   AF-A0A3D3XB28-F1
#
_cell.length_a   1.000
_cell.length_b   1.000
_cell.length_c   1.000
_cell.angle_alpha   90.00
_cell.angle_beta   90.00
_cell.angle_gamma   90.00
#
_symmetry.space_group_name_H-M   'P 1'
#
loop_
_entity.id
_entity.type
_entity.pdbx_description
1 polymer ?
#
loop_
_entity_poly.entity_id
_entity_poly.type
_entity_poly.pdbx_seq_one_letter_code
_entity_poly.pdbx_strand_id
1 'polypeptide(L)'
;EFLLGLKHSKHLEYYPKGSQERVRLERRLGEKSLWDTFLHFLSTQGLDPEKLRQAKEQGDSPIPSEEIQNVLEQIYRNHSDFAIVCEMLTDLDEGLQEWRYRHVQMVRRTIGAKSGTGGSSGVDYLKGTLMKPIFPDLWAIRDRF
;
A
#
# COMPACT_ATOMS: atom_id res chain seq x y z
N GLU A 1 -0.73 1.11 -7.84
CA GLU A 1 -1.21 0.30 -6.70
C GLU A 1 -0.40 -0.98 -6.52
N PHE A 2 -0.42 -1.95 -7.45
CA PHE A 2 0.31 -3.24 -7.27
C PHE A 2 1.81 -3.08 -6.97
N LEU A 3 2.48 -2.12 -7.64
CA LEU A 3 3.88 -1.82 -7.39
C LEU A 3 4.15 -1.39 -5.95
N LEU A 4 3.22 -0.65 -5.33
CA LEU A 4 3.41 -0.12 -3.98
C LEU A 4 3.11 -1.16 -2.91
N GLY A 5 2.15 -2.06 -3.15
CA GLY A 5 1.80 -3.15 -2.25
C GLY A 5 0.32 -3.53 -2.26
N LEU A 6 -0.56 -2.62 -2.67
CA LEU A 6 -1.99 -2.92 -2.80
C LEU A 6 -2.25 -3.81 -4.02
N LYS A 7 -2.24 -5.12 -3.79
CA LYS A 7 -2.41 -6.16 -4.80
C LYS A 7 -3.79 -6.81 -4.68
N HIS A 8 -4.61 -6.59 -5.69
CA HIS A 8 -5.96 -7.17 -5.79
C HIS A 8 -6.13 -7.85 -7.15
N SER A 9 -6.05 -9.18 -7.17
CA SER A 9 -6.13 -9.99 -8.39
C SER A 9 -7.43 -9.76 -9.18
N LYS A 10 -8.54 -9.40 -8.50
CA LYS A 10 -9.81 -9.03 -9.13
C LYS A 10 -9.69 -7.89 -10.14
N HIS A 11 -8.70 -6.99 -9.99
CA HIS A 11 -8.48 -5.92 -10.97
C HIS A 11 -8.11 -6.46 -12.36
N LEU A 12 -7.60 -7.70 -12.47
CA LEU A 12 -7.32 -8.35 -13.75
C LEU A 12 -8.59 -8.66 -14.54
N GLU A 13 -9.75 -8.77 -13.89
CA GLU A 13 -11.03 -9.07 -14.55
C GLU A 13 -11.51 -7.92 -15.45
N TYR A 14 -11.06 -6.68 -15.19
CA TYR A 14 -11.35 -5.53 -16.02
C TYR A 14 -10.58 -5.51 -17.35
N TYR A 15 -9.60 -6.40 -17.52
CA TYR A 15 -8.75 -6.47 -18.71
C TYR A 15 -8.98 -7.79 -19.47
N PRO A 16 -9.23 -7.74 -20.79
CA PRO A 16 -9.41 -8.95 -21.60
C PRO A 16 -8.25 -9.93 -21.46
N LYS A 17 -8.56 -11.23 -21.42
CA LYS A 17 -7.53 -12.29 -21.41
C LYS A 17 -6.63 -12.16 -22.64
N GLY A 18 -5.31 -12.24 -22.43
CA GLY A 18 -4.30 -12.10 -23.50
C GLY A 18 -4.01 -10.66 -23.94
N SER A 19 -4.70 -9.65 -23.41
CA SER A 19 -4.33 -8.25 -23.66
C SER A 19 -2.95 -7.92 -23.08
N GLN A 20 -2.22 -6.99 -23.70
CA GLN A 20 -0.89 -6.59 -23.25
C GLN A 20 -0.93 -5.98 -21.84
N GLU A 21 -2.01 -5.25 -21.52
CA GLU A 21 -2.27 -4.64 -20.22
C GLU A 21 -2.44 -5.71 -19.15
N ARG A 22 -3.25 -6.75 -19.43
CA ARG A 22 -3.44 -7.86 -18.50
C ARG A 22 -2.14 -8.62 -18.25
N VAL A 23 -1.39 -8.95 -19.29
CA VAL A 23 -0.10 -9.64 -19.16
C VAL A 23 0.87 -8.83 -18.30
N ARG A 24 0.92 -7.50 -18.50
CA ARG A 24 1.73 -6.60 -17.68
C ARG A 24 1.30 -6.59 -16.22
N LEU A 25 0.00 -6.58 -15.94
CA LEU A 25 -0.54 -6.58 -14.59
C LEU A 25 -0.37 -7.94 -13.89
N GLU A 26 -0.56 -9.05 -14.60
CA GLU A 26 -0.32 -10.42 -14.11
C GLU A 26 1.14 -10.58 -13.70
N ARG A 27 2.07 -10.14 -14.56
CA ARG A 27 3.49 -10.10 -14.21
C ARG A 27 3.72 -9.25 -12.97
N ARG A 28 3.17 -8.02 -12.95
CA ARG A 28 3.36 -7.08 -11.82
C ARG A 28 2.79 -7.62 -10.50
N LEU A 29 1.71 -8.38 -10.55
CA LEU A 29 1.09 -9.02 -9.38
C LEU A 29 2.04 -10.04 -8.75
N GLY A 30 2.74 -10.83 -9.59
CA GLY A 30 3.66 -11.88 -9.15
C GLY A 30 5.03 -11.40 -8.65
N GLU A 31 5.49 -10.20 -9.01
CA GLU A 31 6.79 -9.69 -8.52
C GLU A 31 6.66 -8.82 -7.26
N LYS A 32 7.74 -8.71 -6.49
CA LYS A 32 7.79 -7.98 -5.21
C LYS A 32 7.28 -6.53 -5.37
N SER A 33 6.53 -6.06 -4.38
CA SER A 33 6.16 -4.66 -4.25
C SER A 33 7.31 -3.83 -3.66
N LEU A 34 7.13 -2.51 -3.63
CA LEU A 34 8.02 -1.58 -2.93
C LEU A 34 8.09 -1.93 -1.45
N TRP A 35 6.96 -2.22 -0.81
CA TRP A 35 6.92 -2.66 0.59
C TRP A 35 7.67 -3.96 0.81
N ASP A 36 7.43 -4.99 -0.03
CA ASP A 36 8.16 -6.26 0.04
C ASP A 36 9.68 -6.08 -0.09
N THR A 37 10.08 -5.15 -0.96
CA THR A 37 11.49 -4.85 -1.23
C THR A 37 12.12 -4.12 -0.05
N PHE A 38 11.39 -3.19 0.56
CA PHE A 38 11.82 -2.49 1.77
C PHE A 38 11.99 -3.45 2.96
N LEU A 39 11.00 -4.31 3.25
CA LEU A 39 11.13 -5.32 4.31
C LEU A 39 12.29 -6.29 4.03
N HIS A 40 12.46 -6.70 2.78
CA HIS A 40 13.60 -7.53 2.40
C HIS A 40 14.93 -6.82 2.62
N PHE A 41 15.03 -5.53 2.27
CA PHE A 41 16.21 -4.71 2.53
C PHE A 41 16.52 -4.62 4.03
N LEU A 42 15.54 -4.33 4.88
CA LEU A 42 15.75 -4.31 6.33
C LEU A 42 16.26 -5.66 6.86
N SER A 43 15.72 -6.76 6.33
CA SER A 43 16.19 -8.11 6.65
C SER A 43 17.65 -8.34 6.24
N THR A 44 18.11 -7.83 5.09
CA THR A 44 19.52 -7.96 4.68
C THR A 44 20.47 -7.09 5.52
N GLN A 45 19.95 -6.06 6.20
CA GLN A 45 20.69 -5.26 7.19
C GLN A 45 20.75 -5.92 8.58
N GLY A 46 20.16 -7.11 8.74
CA GLY A 46 20.19 -7.86 10.00
C GLY A 46 19.10 -7.47 11.01
N LEU A 47 18.11 -6.67 10.60
CA LEU A 47 16.97 -6.28 11.44
C LEU A 47 15.92 -7.40 11.46
N ASP A 48 15.89 -8.16 12.56
CA ASP A 48 14.98 -9.29 12.84
C ASP A 48 14.40 -10.01 11.60
N PRO A 49 15.23 -10.69 10.77
CA PRO A 49 14.81 -11.32 9.51
C PRO A 49 13.63 -12.29 9.64
N GLU A 50 13.51 -12.96 10.79
CA GLU A 50 12.44 -13.92 11.06
C GLU A 50 11.07 -13.23 11.14
N LYS A 51 11.00 -12.12 11.90
CA LYS A 51 9.78 -11.31 12.06
C LYS A 51 9.31 -10.74 10.73
N LEU A 52 10.25 -10.18 9.95
CA LEU A 52 9.96 -9.61 8.64
C LEU A 52 9.51 -10.67 7.62
N ARG A 53 10.01 -11.91 7.72
CA ARG A 53 9.58 -13.02 6.86
C ARG A 53 8.16 -13.48 7.19
N GLN A 54 7.85 -13.69 8.47
CA GLN A 54 6.53 -14.17 8.92
C GLN A 54 5.40 -13.20 8.54
N ALA A 55 5.61 -11.89 8.71
CA ALA A 55 4.61 -10.90 8.36
C ALA A 55 4.26 -10.89 6.85
N LYS A 56 5.23 -11.21 5.98
CA LYS A 56 5.02 -11.29 4.54
C LYS A 56 4.10 -12.44 4.12
N GLU A 57 4.06 -13.53 4.88
CA GLU A 57 3.27 -14.72 4.53
C GLU A 57 1.74 -14.50 4.67
N GLN A 58 1.33 -13.35 5.22
CA GLN A 58 -0.07 -13.05 5.56
C GLN A 58 -0.94 -12.57 4.37
N GLY A 59 -0.36 -12.40 3.17
CA GLY A 59 -1.13 -12.14 1.95
C GLY A 59 -0.43 -11.24 0.93
N ASP A 60 -1.12 -10.98 -0.18
CA ASP A 60 -0.57 -10.17 -1.29
C ASP A 60 -0.54 -8.67 -0.98
N SER A 61 -1.38 -8.19 -0.07
CA SER A 61 -1.42 -6.78 0.35
C SER A 61 -0.96 -6.64 1.80
N PRO A 62 -0.22 -5.56 2.15
CA PRO A 62 0.21 -5.32 3.52
C PRO A 62 -0.98 -5.23 4.47
N ILE A 63 -0.89 -5.93 5.60
CA ILE A 63 -1.78 -5.78 6.76
C ILE A 63 -0.93 -5.43 7.98
N PRO A 64 -1.48 -4.69 8.96
CA PRO A 64 -0.74 -4.37 10.18
C PRO A 64 -0.21 -5.63 10.88
N SER A 65 1.06 -5.62 11.29
CA SER A 65 1.74 -6.69 12.01
C SER A 65 2.53 -6.11 13.19
N GLU A 66 2.30 -6.64 14.39
CA GLU A 66 3.05 -6.23 15.57
C GLU A 66 4.55 -6.54 15.42
N GLU A 67 4.89 -7.62 14.72
CA GLU A 67 6.27 -8.02 14.43
C GLU A 67 7.00 -6.98 13.59
N ILE A 68 6.35 -6.46 12.54
CA ILE A 68 6.90 -5.35 11.74
C ILE A 68 7.02 -4.09 12.59
N GLN A 69 5.98 -3.75 13.36
CA GLN A 69 5.97 -2.55 14.20
C GLN A 69 7.09 -2.55 15.24
N ASN A 70 7.43 -3.70 15.83
CA ASN A 70 8.57 -3.85 16.74
C ASN A 70 9.91 -3.53 16.06
N VAL A 71 10.10 -3.98 14.80
CA VAL A 71 11.31 -3.68 14.02
C VAL A 71 11.37 -2.20 13.65
N LEU A 72 10.23 -1.63 13.23
CA LEU A 72 10.14 -0.20 12.95
C LEU A 72 10.44 0.65 14.19
N GLU A 73 9.95 0.27 15.36
CA GLU A 73 10.26 0.96 16.61
C GLU A 73 11.77 0.99 16.88
N GLN A 74 12.44 -0.15 16.71
CA GLN A 74 13.91 -0.23 16.80
C GLN A 74 14.58 0.71 15.79
N ILE A 75 14.08 0.78 14.55
CA ILE A 75 14.59 1.69 13.52
C ILE A 75 14.50 3.14 13.98
N TYR A 76 13.33 3.60 14.43
CA TYR A 76 13.13 4.99 14.87
C TYR A 76 13.96 5.35 16.10
N ARG A 77 14.28 4.39 16.97
CA ARG A 77 15.11 4.62 18.16
C ARG A 77 16.61 4.62 17.84
N ASN A 78 17.07 3.73 16.97
CA ASN A 78 18.49 3.37 16.88
C ASN A 78 19.11 3.52 15.48
N HIS A 79 18.33 3.76 14.43
CA HIS A 79 18.79 3.77 13.03
C HIS A 79 18.24 4.97 12.25
N SER A 80 18.83 6.16 12.46
CA SER A 80 18.37 7.40 11.81
C SER A 80 18.30 7.31 10.28
N ASP A 81 19.27 6.64 9.65
CA ASP A 81 19.31 6.53 8.19
C ASP A 81 18.13 5.73 7.63
N PHE A 82 17.71 4.68 8.34
CA PHE A 82 16.55 3.88 7.96
C PHE A 82 15.23 4.56 8.33
N ALA A 83 15.21 5.33 9.42
CA ALA A 83 14.07 6.15 9.80
C ALA A 83 13.74 7.17 8.70
N ILE A 84 14.74 7.77 8.03
CA ILE A 84 14.51 8.66 6.88
C ILE A 84 13.76 7.93 5.76
N VAL A 85 14.13 6.68 5.44
CA VAL A 85 13.43 5.89 4.42
C VAL A 85 11.99 5.58 4.84
N CYS A 86 11.76 5.27 6.11
CA CYS A 86 10.42 5.08 6.65
C CYS A 86 9.56 6.36 6.50
N GLU A 87 10.11 7.54 6.79
CA GLU A 87 9.40 8.81 6.61
C GLU A 87 9.13 9.10 5.13
N MET A 88 10.09 8.87 4.23
CA MET A 88 9.86 9.04 2.78
C MET A 88 8.76 8.12 2.23
N LEU A 89 8.64 6.89 2.75
CA LEU A 89 7.53 6.00 2.41
C LEU A 89 6.20 6.49 2.99
N THR A 90 6.22 7.07 4.20
CA THR A 90 5.06 7.69 4.82
C THR A 90 4.57 8.89 4.01
N ASP A 91 5.49 9.77 3.58
CA ASP A 91 5.19 10.92 2.70
C ASP A 91 4.57 10.48 1.37
N LEU A 92 5.10 9.40 0.77
CA LEU A 92 4.54 8.84 -0.46
C LEU A 92 3.09 8.37 -0.27
N ASP A 93 2.81 7.72 0.86
CA ASP A 93 1.48 7.21 1.17
C ASP A 93 0.51 8.35 1.53
N GLU A 94 0.96 9.37 2.26
CA GLU A 94 0.20 10.59 2.52
C GLU A 94 -0.19 11.30 1.20
N GLY A 95 0.78 11.50 0.31
CA GLY A 95 0.53 12.12 -1.00
C GLY A 95 -0.47 11.33 -1.85
N LEU A 96 -0.44 9.99 -1.78
CA LEU A 96 -1.43 9.16 -2.45
C LEU A 96 -2.83 9.31 -1.83
N GLN A 97 -2.92 9.38 -0.50
CA GLN A 97 -4.18 9.61 0.20
C GLN A 97 -4.76 10.98 -0.14
N GLU A 98 -3.93 12.02 -0.20
CA GLU A 98 -4.33 13.35 -0.63
C GLU A 98 -4.87 13.33 -2.07
N TRP A 99 -4.18 12.64 -2.98
CA TRP A 99 -4.64 12.46 -4.35
C TRP A 99 -6.02 11.78 -4.40
N ARG A 100 -6.23 10.69 -3.63
CA ARG A 100 -7.52 9.99 -3.56
C ARG A 100 -8.61 10.91 -3.03
N TYR A 101 -8.32 11.71 -2.00
CA TYR A 101 -9.27 12.68 -1.46
C TYR A 101 -9.66 13.73 -2.51
N ARG A 102 -8.67 14.36 -3.16
CA ARG A 102 -8.92 15.36 -4.20
C ARG A 102 -9.70 14.77 -5.38
N HIS A 103 -9.43 13.51 -5.74
CA HIS A 103 -10.19 12.77 -6.75
C HIS A 103 -11.65 12.59 -6.34
N VAL A 104 -11.93 12.16 -5.10
CA VAL A 104 -13.30 12.04 -4.57
C VAL A 104 -14.03 13.39 -4.65
N GLN A 105 -13.39 14.48 -4.24
CA GLN A 105 -14.01 15.81 -4.28
C GLN A 105 -14.28 16.27 -5.71
N MET A 106 -13.34 16.03 -6.63
CA MET A 106 -13.50 16.34 -8.06
C MET A 106 -14.70 15.60 -8.65
N VAL A 107 -14.84 14.30 -8.39
CA VAL A 107 -15.99 13.51 -8.87
C VAL A 107 -17.30 14.02 -8.25
N ARG A 108 -17.32 14.25 -6.94
CA ARG A 108 -18.50 14.75 -6.22
C ARG A 108 -19.00 16.09 -6.77
N ARG A 109 -18.11 17.04 -7.04
CA ARG A 109 -18.52 18.36 -7.58
C ARG A 109 -18.94 18.32 -9.05
N THR A 110 -18.57 17.28 -9.79
CA THR A 110 -18.84 17.17 -11.24
C THR A 110 -20.13 16.39 -11.51
N ILE A 111 -20.32 15.24 -10.85
CA ILE A 111 -21.45 14.34 -11.12
C ILE A 111 -22.36 14.11 -9.89
N GLY A 112 -22.07 14.74 -8.75
CA GLY A 112 -22.81 14.52 -7.52
C GLY A 112 -22.65 13.10 -6.99
N ALA A 113 -23.77 12.46 -6.62
CA ALA A 113 -23.83 11.08 -6.14
C ALA A 113 -24.25 10.07 -7.22
N LYS A 114 -24.17 10.44 -8.50
CA LYS A 114 -24.50 9.53 -9.60
C LYS A 114 -23.53 8.34 -9.65
N SER A 115 -24.03 7.19 -10.10
CA SER A 115 -23.19 6.02 -10.39
C SER A 115 -22.13 6.35 -11.44
N GLY A 116 -20.96 5.73 -11.29
CA GLY A 116 -19.88 5.87 -12.25
C GLY A 116 -20.19 5.13 -13.55
N THR A 117 -19.65 5.61 -14.66
CA THR A 117 -19.79 4.95 -15.98
C THR A 117 -19.14 3.56 -16.02
N GLY A 118 -18.19 3.28 -15.11
CA GLY A 118 -17.61 1.96 -14.90
C GLY A 118 -18.47 1.00 -14.04
N GLY A 119 -19.72 1.35 -13.71
CA GLY A 119 -20.64 0.50 -12.94
C GLY A 119 -20.47 0.56 -11.41
N SER A 120 -19.60 1.42 -10.90
CA SER A 120 -19.45 1.63 -9.46
C SER A 120 -20.54 2.56 -8.90
N SER A 121 -20.71 2.58 -7.57
CA SER A 121 -21.55 3.55 -6.85
C SER A 121 -21.00 4.99 -6.87
N GLY A 122 -20.02 5.29 -7.74
CA GLY A 122 -19.45 6.62 -7.89
C GLY A 122 -18.69 7.06 -6.66
N VAL A 123 -19.11 8.19 -6.07
CA VAL A 123 -18.46 8.80 -4.90
C VAL A 123 -18.36 7.83 -3.71
N ASP A 124 -19.37 7.00 -3.46
CA ASP A 124 -19.35 6.13 -2.28
C ASP A 124 -18.34 4.98 -2.42
N TYR A 125 -18.17 4.45 -3.63
CA TYR A 125 -17.07 3.52 -3.93
C TYR A 125 -15.70 4.19 -3.69
N LEU A 126 -15.50 5.41 -4.19
CA LEU A 126 -14.23 6.11 -4.07
C LEU A 126 -13.90 6.48 -2.61
N LYS A 127 -14.91 6.89 -1.81
CA LYS A 127 -14.73 7.09 -0.36
C LYS A 127 -14.21 5.85 0.34
N GLY A 128 -14.64 4.66 -0.10
CA GLY A 128 -14.15 3.38 0.42
C GLY A 128 -12.66 3.13 0.16
N THR A 129 -11.98 3.97 -0.61
CA THR A 129 -10.52 3.91 -0.83
C THR A 129 -9.73 4.90 0.04
N LEU A 130 -10.41 5.82 0.72
CA LEU A 130 -9.80 6.78 1.65
C LEU A 130 -9.44 6.09 2.97
N MET A 131 -8.45 6.63 3.68
CA MET A 131 -7.98 6.12 4.97
C MET A 131 -7.54 4.65 4.93
N LYS A 132 -7.06 4.22 3.76
CA LYS A 132 -6.49 2.88 3.53
C LYS A 132 -5.02 3.07 3.14
N PRO A 133 -4.13 3.21 4.12
CA PRO A 133 -2.71 3.37 3.86
C PRO A 133 -2.16 2.14 3.14
N ILE A 134 -1.20 2.36 2.24
CA ILE A 134 -0.48 1.27 1.59
C ILE A 134 0.52 0.61 2.53
N PHE A 135 1.10 1.40 3.43
CA PHE A 135 2.10 0.95 4.39
C PHE A 135 1.53 1.03 5.83
N PRO A 136 0.56 0.17 6.19
CA PRO A 136 -0.22 0.32 7.41
C PRO A 136 0.64 0.36 8.68
N ASP A 137 1.73 -0.40 8.74
CA ASP A 137 2.61 -0.41 9.91
C ASP A 137 3.34 0.92 10.14
N LEU A 138 3.67 1.67 9.09
CA LEU A 138 4.29 3.00 9.24
C LEU A 138 3.36 4.01 9.92
N TRP A 139 2.05 3.82 9.79
CA TRP A 139 1.06 4.61 10.49
C TRP A 139 0.76 4.05 11.88
N ALA A 140 0.64 2.73 12.02
CA ALA A 140 0.32 2.09 13.29
C ALA A 140 1.39 2.30 14.37
N ILE A 141 2.67 2.40 14.00
CA ILE A 141 3.74 2.68 14.97
C ILE A 141 3.62 4.04 15.65
N ARG A 142 2.83 4.99 15.12
CA ARG A 142 2.68 6.31 15.73
C ARG A 142 1.98 6.25 17.08
N ASP A 143 1.21 5.19 17.33
CA ASP A 143 0.55 4.94 18.62
C ASP A 143 1.50 4.35 19.68
N ARG A 144 2.77 4.10 19.33
CA ARG A 144 3.76 3.43 20.19
C ARG A 144 4.82 4.38 20.78
N PHE A 145 4.74 5.67 20.49
CA PHE A 145 5.67 6.70 20.99
C PHE A 145 4.97 7.73 21.86
#